data_AF-A0A6M5YMJ1-F1
#
_entry.id   AF-A0A6M5YMJ1-F1
#
_cell.length_a   1.000
_cell.length_b   1.000
_cell.length_c   1.000
_cell.angle_alpha   90.00
_cell.angle_beta   90.00
_cell.angle_gamma   90.00
#
_symmetry.space_group_name_H-M   'P 1'
#
loop_
_entity.id
_entity.type
_entity.pdbx_description
1 polymer ?
#
loop_
_entity_poly.entity_id
_entity_poly.type
_entity_poly.pdbx_seq_one_letter_code
_entity_poly.pdbx_strand_id
1 'polypeptide(L)'
;MSLSAFTLASVLHVIPCEYHIDTSSWPGQEAVEISARIVAANGTVFIYRGTYQPGTTAEAVREVLAYRIKEVSGYKAREVGKTLFVLESSKASTFRSITFSSEGWKPAVCWVPMLPKKK
;
A
#
# COMPACT_ATOMS: atom_id res chain seq x y z
N MET A 1 -11.63 -31.13 37.41
CA MET A 1 -12.56 -30.34 36.56
C MET A 1 -11.74 -29.78 35.41
N SER A 2 -11.94 -30.29 34.19
CA SER A 2 -11.21 -29.85 33.00
C SER A 2 -11.82 -28.54 32.49
N LEU A 3 -11.04 -27.46 32.52
CA LEU A 3 -11.44 -26.18 31.95
C LEU A 3 -11.08 -26.20 30.46
N SER A 4 -12.04 -26.59 29.62
CA SER A 4 -11.89 -26.49 28.16
C SER A 4 -11.77 -25.03 27.77
N ALA A 5 -10.54 -24.57 27.56
CA ALA A 5 -10.27 -23.28 26.95
C ALA A 5 -10.75 -23.35 25.48
N PHE A 6 -11.91 -22.75 25.21
CA PHE A 6 -12.30 -22.40 23.85
C PHE A 6 -11.32 -21.33 23.35
N THR A 7 -10.27 -21.76 22.65
CA THR A 7 -9.45 -20.85 21.85
C THR A 7 -10.34 -20.37 20.71
N LEU A 8 -11.01 -19.23 20.92
CA LEU A 8 -11.75 -18.53 19.88
C LEU A 8 -10.70 -18.00 18.91
N ALA A 9 -10.29 -18.82 17.94
CA ALA A 9 -9.48 -18.39 16.82
C ALA A 9 -10.34 -17.41 16.01
N SER A 10 -10.25 -16.14 16.37
CA SER A 10 -10.85 -15.04 15.63
C SER A 10 -10.18 -14.99 14.25
N VAL A 11 -10.74 -15.71 13.30
CA VAL A 11 -10.48 -15.54 11.87
C VAL A 11 -10.99 -14.14 11.53
N LEU A 12 -10.13 -13.14 11.72
CA LEU A 12 -10.25 -11.83 11.11
C LEU A 12 -10.35 -12.08 9.60
N HIS A 13 -11.58 -12.18 9.10
CA HIS A 13 -11.86 -12.17 7.69
C HIS A 13 -11.31 -10.85 7.17
N VAL A 14 -10.14 -10.90 6.52
CA VAL A 14 -9.52 -9.70 5.98
C VAL A 14 -10.46 -9.18 4.90
N ILE A 15 -11.17 -8.11 5.21
CA ILE A 15 -12.08 -7.44 4.28
C ILE A 15 -11.25 -7.08 3.04
N PRO A 16 -11.66 -7.50 1.83
CA PRO A 16 -11.02 -7.07 0.61
C PRO A 16 -10.96 -5.54 0.61
N CYS A 17 -9.79 -4.98 0.36
CA CYS A 17 -9.59 -3.55 0.42
C CYS A 17 -8.62 -3.10 -0.65
N GLU A 18 -8.78 -1.85 -1.03
CA GLU A 18 -7.83 -1.12 -1.85
C GLU A 18 -7.14 -0.05 -1.00
N TYR A 19 -5.89 0.23 -1.33
CA TYR A 19 -5.22 1.42 -0.82
C TYR A 19 -5.05 2.41 -1.95
N HIS A 20 -5.66 3.58 -1.78
CA HIS A 20 -5.61 4.70 -2.71
C HIS A 20 -4.48 5.62 -2.26
N ILE A 21 -3.45 5.77 -3.08
CA ILE A 21 -2.22 6.51 -2.74
C ILE A 21 -2.12 7.71 -3.66
N ASP A 22 -2.31 8.89 -3.08
CA ASP A 22 -2.32 10.16 -3.82
C ASP A 22 -0.99 10.90 -3.64
N THR A 23 -0.33 11.15 -4.77
CA THR A 23 0.91 11.91 -4.88
C THR A 23 0.69 13.37 -5.32
N SER A 24 -0.56 13.85 -5.36
CA SER A 24 -0.92 15.18 -5.88
C SER A 24 -0.24 16.34 -5.16
N SER A 25 0.08 16.17 -3.87
CA SER A 25 0.77 17.16 -3.04
C SER A 25 2.29 17.10 -3.13
N TRP A 26 2.84 16.38 -4.11
CA TRP A 26 4.29 16.22 -4.29
C TRP A 26 5.01 17.57 -4.40
N PRO A 27 6.02 17.85 -3.56
CA PRO A 27 6.64 19.17 -3.49
C PRO A 27 7.56 19.45 -4.70
N GLY A 28 8.29 18.45 -5.20
CA GLY A 28 9.16 18.52 -6.38
C GLY A 28 10.36 19.47 -6.32
N GLN A 29 10.43 20.37 -5.34
CA GLN A 29 11.49 21.39 -5.23
C GLN A 29 12.73 20.91 -4.46
N GLU A 30 12.57 19.89 -3.62
CA GLU A 30 13.62 19.39 -2.73
C GLU A 30 13.79 17.88 -2.90
N ALA A 31 14.93 17.37 -2.44
CA ALA A 31 15.13 15.93 -2.37
C ALA A 31 14.22 15.34 -1.28
N VAL A 32 13.50 14.26 -1.59
CA VAL A 32 12.62 13.59 -0.63
C VAL A 32 13.00 12.13 -0.53
N GLU A 33 13.27 11.67 0.68
CA GLU A 33 13.37 10.25 0.98
C GLU A 33 11.98 9.71 1.36
N ILE A 34 11.56 8.67 0.67
CA ILE A 34 10.31 7.96 0.95
C ILE A 34 10.64 6.52 1.31
N SER A 35 10.15 6.08 2.46
CA SER A 35 10.06 4.68 2.81
C SER A 35 8.60 4.22 2.83
N ALA A 36 8.34 3.06 2.25
CA ALA A 36 7.04 2.39 2.32
C ALA A 36 7.20 1.03 3.00
N ARG A 37 6.36 0.75 3.99
CA ARG A 37 6.23 -0.56 4.62
C ARG A 37 4.87 -1.15 4.28
N ILE A 38 4.88 -2.30 3.60
CA ILE A 38 3.67 -2.99 3.15
C ILE A 38 3.61 -4.34 3.86
N VAL A 39 2.48 -4.63 4.49
CA VAL A 39 2.23 -5.89 5.20
C VAL A 39 1.12 -6.63 4.50
N ALA A 40 1.43 -7.81 3.99
CA ALA A 40 0.47 -8.74 3.41
C ALA A 40 -0.40 -9.41 4.49
N ALA A 41 -1.55 -9.96 4.12
CA ALA A 41 -2.43 -10.68 5.03
C ALA A 41 -1.75 -11.90 5.69
N ASN A 42 -0.88 -12.58 4.94
CA ASN A 42 -0.06 -13.70 5.42
C ASN A 42 1.11 -13.27 6.33
N GLY A 43 1.27 -11.97 6.60
CA GLY A 43 2.32 -11.43 7.47
C GLY A 43 3.63 -11.08 6.74
N THR A 44 3.77 -11.36 5.44
CA THR A 44 4.95 -10.94 4.68
C THR A 44 5.09 -9.43 4.72
N VAL A 45 6.29 -8.95 5.03
CA VAL A 45 6.62 -7.52 5.11
C VAL A 45 7.53 -7.15 3.95
N PHE A 46 7.15 -6.10 3.24
CA PHE A 46 7.96 -5.48 2.20
C PHE A 46 8.33 -4.08 2.63
N ILE A 47 9.62 -3.74 2.49
CA ILE A 47 10.13 -2.41 2.80
C ILE A 47 10.78 -1.86 1.54
N TYR A 48 10.27 -0.72 1.09
CA TYR A 48 10.87 0.10 0.05
C TYR A 48 11.49 1.34 0.69
N ARG A 49 12.63 1.78 0.15
CA ARG A 49 13.26 3.07 0.42
C ARG A 49 13.76 3.63 -0.90
N GLY A 50 13.44 4.88 -1.16
CA GLY A 50 13.90 5.59 -2.34
C GLY A 50 14.09 7.07 -2.07
N THR A 51 15.12 7.63 -2.69
CA THR A 51 15.40 9.07 -2.65
C THR A 51 15.10 9.64 -4.02
N TYR A 52 14.22 10.64 -4.06
CA TYR A 52 13.83 11.32 -5.29
C TYR A 52 14.48 12.70 -5.31
N GLN A 53 15.11 13.03 -6.44
CA GLN A 53 15.86 14.28 -6.60
C GLN A 53 14.92 15.46 -6.91
N PRO A 54 15.35 16.70 -6.65
CA PRO A 54 14.65 17.90 -7.11
C PRO A 54 14.34 17.82 -8.61
N GLY A 55 13.16 18.27 -9.01
CA GLY A 55 12.67 18.20 -10.39
C GLY A 55 11.99 16.88 -10.77
N THR A 56 11.97 15.88 -9.88
CA THR A 56 11.12 14.68 -10.08
C THR A 56 9.65 15.10 -10.11
N THR A 57 8.86 14.54 -11.02
CA THR A 57 7.41 14.83 -11.11
C THR A 57 6.59 13.89 -10.21
N ALA A 58 5.39 14.30 -9.81
CA ALA A 58 4.46 13.46 -9.06
C ALA A 58 4.13 12.14 -9.79
N GLU A 59 4.08 12.21 -11.12
CA GLU A 59 3.86 11.07 -12.03
C GLU A 59 5.03 10.08 -11.99
N ALA A 60 6.28 10.57 -12.07
CA ALA A 60 7.46 9.72 -11.97
C ALA A 60 7.55 9.03 -10.59
N VAL A 61 7.23 9.75 -9.50
CA VAL A 61 7.17 9.15 -8.16
C VAL A 61 6.12 8.04 -8.11
N ARG A 62 4.92 8.30 -8.65
CA ARG A 62 3.81 7.36 -8.73
C ARG A 62 4.19 6.09 -9.51
N GLU A 63 4.80 6.23 -10.68
CA GLU A 63 5.24 5.12 -11.52
C GLU A 63 6.29 4.26 -10.83
N VAL A 64 7.30 4.87 -10.20
CA VAL A 64 8.34 4.14 -9.46
C VAL A 64 7.74 3.37 -8.29
N LEU A 65 6.86 4.00 -7.51
CA LEU A 65 6.18 3.33 -6.40
C LEU A 65 5.33 2.15 -6.89
N ALA A 66 4.53 2.35 -7.94
CA ALA A 66 3.70 1.29 -8.52
C ALA A 66 4.55 0.12 -9.05
N TYR A 67 5.65 0.43 -9.76
CA TYR A 67 6.60 -0.56 -10.27
C TYR A 67 7.24 -1.38 -9.15
N ARG A 68 7.79 -0.72 -8.13
CA ARG A 68 8.44 -1.41 -7.00
C ARG A 68 7.48 -2.28 -6.22
N ILE A 69 6.25 -1.83 -6.02
CA ILE A 69 5.24 -2.66 -5.35
C ILE A 69 4.92 -3.88 -6.20
N LYS A 70 4.75 -3.73 -7.51
CA LYS A 70 4.53 -4.86 -8.43
C LYS A 70 5.67 -5.88 -8.38
N GLU A 71 6.93 -5.44 -8.42
CA GLU A 71 8.12 -6.32 -8.42
C GLU A 71 8.23 -7.17 -7.16
N VAL A 72 8.11 -6.55 -5.98
CA VAL A 72 8.46 -7.23 -4.73
C VAL A 72 7.33 -8.17 -4.27
N SER A 73 6.11 -7.90 -4.70
CA SER A 73 4.95 -8.45 -4.02
C SER A 73 3.96 -9.17 -4.95
N GLY A 74 4.09 -9.04 -6.28
CA GLY A 74 3.16 -9.65 -7.24
C GLY A 74 1.74 -9.08 -7.17
N TYR A 75 1.56 -7.96 -6.44
CA TYR A 75 0.28 -7.27 -6.31
C TYR A 75 0.01 -6.40 -7.54
N LYS A 76 -1.27 -6.11 -7.74
CA LYS A 76 -1.72 -5.26 -8.84
C LYS A 76 -1.78 -3.82 -8.34
N ALA A 77 -1.14 -2.92 -9.08
CA ALA A 77 -1.38 -1.50 -8.95
C ALA A 77 -2.15 -1.05 -10.18
N ARG A 78 -3.22 -0.28 -9.98
CA ARG A 78 -3.96 0.41 -11.04
C ARG A 78 -3.70 1.90 -10.93
N GLU A 79 -3.24 2.48 -12.01
CA GLU A 79 -3.00 3.92 -12.09
C GLU A 79 -4.33 4.63 -12.39
N VAL A 80 -4.59 5.74 -11.69
CA VAL A 80 -5.80 6.54 -11.86
C VAL A 80 -5.38 7.99 -12.08
N GLY A 81 -5.39 8.43 -13.34
CA GLY A 81 -4.86 9.75 -13.69
C GLY A 81 -3.34 9.84 -13.44
N LYS A 82 -2.85 11.04 -13.12
CA LYS A 82 -1.41 11.34 -13.04
C LYS A 82 -0.80 11.21 -11.64
N THR A 83 -1.63 11.26 -10.59
CA THR A 83 -1.15 11.36 -9.20
C THR A 83 -1.67 10.26 -8.29
N LEU A 84 -2.74 9.56 -8.68
CA LEU A 84 -3.34 8.52 -7.87
C LEU A 84 -2.94 7.15 -8.43
N PHE A 85 -2.59 6.23 -7.53
CA PHE A 85 -2.57 4.81 -7.84
C PHE A 85 -3.24 4.00 -6.75
N VAL A 86 -3.89 2.92 -7.17
CA VAL A 86 -4.71 2.04 -6.37
C VAL A 86 -3.99 0.72 -6.25
N LEU A 87 -3.63 0.34 -5.03
CA LEU A 87 -3.13 -0.99 -4.74
C LEU A 87 -4.31 -1.94 -4.56
N GLU A 88 -4.45 -2.84 -5.52
CA GLU A 88 -5.45 -3.91 -5.52
C GLU A 88 -4.83 -5.17 -4.90
N SER A 89 -5.52 -5.76 -3.93
CA SER A 89 -5.15 -7.09 -3.43
C SER A 89 -5.08 -8.12 -4.55
N SER A 90 -4.14 -9.05 -4.49
CA SER A 90 -4.11 -10.19 -5.41
C SER A 90 -5.14 -11.25 -4.99
N LYS A 91 -5.51 -12.17 -5.90
CA LYS A 91 -6.38 -13.32 -5.55
C LYS A 91 -5.80 -14.19 -4.41
N ALA A 92 -4.49 -14.11 -4.17
CA ALA A 92 -3.78 -14.92 -3.18
C ALA A 92 -3.59 -14.22 -1.82
N SER A 93 -3.69 -12.88 -1.75
CA SER A 93 -3.56 -12.15 -0.48
C SER A 93 -4.15 -10.75 -0.56
N THR A 94 -4.93 -10.41 0.46
CA THR A 94 -5.29 -9.03 0.82
C THR A 94 -4.09 -8.32 1.48
N PHE A 95 -4.12 -6.98 1.51
CA PHE A 95 -3.17 -6.19 2.27
C PHE A 95 -3.67 -6.04 3.71
N ARG A 96 -2.78 -6.18 4.69
CA ARG A 96 -3.08 -5.87 6.10
C ARG A 96 -2.87 -4.38 6.37
N SER A 97 -1.75 -3.82 5.93
CA SER A 97 -1.45 -2.40 6.07
C SER A 97 -0.43 -1.92 5.05
N ILE A 98 -0.48 -0.63 4.75
CA ILE A 98 0.59 0.11 4.08
C ILE A 98 0.86 1.38 4.90
N THR A 99 2.14 1.72 5.05
CA THR A 99 2.56 2.91 5.78
C THR A 99 3.70 3.57 5.04
N PHE A 100 3.58 4.88 4.82
CA PHE A 100 4.66 5.71 4.29
C PHE A 100 5.28 6.54 5.40
N SER A 101 6.60 6.63 5.38
CA SER A 101 7.41 7.46 6.27
C SER A 101 8.48 8.19 5.47
N SER A 102 8.71 9.45 5.80
CA SER A 102 9.61 10.36 5.10
C SER A 102 9.96 11.53 6.01
N GLU A 103 11.10 12.16 5.78
CA GLU A 103 11.34 13.52 6.26
C GLU A 103 10.78 14.51 5.22
N GLY A 104 9.88 15.40 5.63
CA GLY A 104 9.27 16.41 4.74
C GLY A 104 7.92 15.99 4.13
N TRP A 105 7.90 15.05 3.18
CA TRP A 105 6.67 14.72 2.42
C TRP A 105 6.40 13.22 2.29
N LYS A 106 5.14 12.83 2.55
CA LYS A 106 4.60 11.50 2.26
C LYS A 106 3.30 11.59 1.47
N PRO A 107 2.98 10.60 0.61
CA PRO A 107 1.72 10.57 -0.09
C PRO A 107 0.55 10.41 0.89
N ALA A 108 -0.60 10.95 0.53
CA ALA A 108 -1.83 10.68 1.25
C ALA A 108 -2.30 9.26 0.93
N VAL A 109 -2.75 8.52 1.95
CA VAL A 109 -3.20 7.13 1.77
C VAL A 109 -4.59 6.97 2.36
N CYS A 110 -5.52 6.47 1.55
CA CYS A 110 -6.87 6.13 1.97
C CYS A 110 -7.09 4.62 1.85
N TRP A 111 -7.66 4.02 2.90
CA TRP A 111 -8.12 2.65 2.88
C TRP A 111 -9.57 2.60 2.42
N VAL A 112 -9.84 1.85 1.36
CA VAL A 112 -11.18 1.73 0.78
C VAL A 112 -11.63 0.27 0.89
N PRO A 113 -12.68 -0.02 1.69
CA PRO A 113 -13.25 -1.36 1.72
C PRO A 113 -13.87 -1.66 0.36
N MET A 114 -13.53 -2.82 -0.20
CA MET A 114 -14.20 -3.32 -1.39
C MET A 114 -15.38 -4.18 -1.01
N LEU A 115 -16.53 -3.87 -1.61
CA LEU A 115 -17.67 -4.79 -1.57
C LEU A 115 -17.30 -6.06 -2.35
N PRO A 116 -17.65 -7.26 -1.83
CA PRO A 116 -17.53 -8.47 -2.61
C PRO A 116 -18.37 -8.30 -3.89
N LYS A 117 -17.76 -8.53 -5.06
CA LYS A 117 -18.48 -8.48 -6.32
C LYS A 117 -19.67 -9.44 -6.23
N LYS A 118 -20.89 -8.92 -6.33
CA LYS A 118 -22.10 -9.75 -6.45
C LYS A 118 -21.88 -10.65 -7.67
N LYS A 119 -21.89 -11.97 -7.44
CA LYS A 119 -21.94 -12.96 -8.51
C LYS A 119 -23.27 -12.89 -9.22
#